data_AF-A0A933E902-F1
#
_entry.id   AF-A0A933E902-F1
#
_cell.length_a   1.000
_cell.length_b   1.000
_cell.length_c   1.000
_cell.angle_alpha   90.00
_cell.angle_beta   90.00
_cell.angle_gamma   90.00
#
_symmetry.space_group_name_H-M   'P 1'
#
loop_
_entity.id
_entity.type
_entity.pdbx_description
1 polymer ?
#
loop_
_entity_poly.entity_id
_entity_poly.type
_entity_poly.pdbx_seq_one_letter_code
_entity_poly.pdbx_strand_id
1 'polypeptide(L)'
;MAAILATEVEWYSDAAENVLGAILRDHTDNDWNYVILGRDERGVFRWIGGDVSFDSIESARGALHLKIEEFSRRGDVVYPQGDAARKKNEIFRQAVPNERLHPIFVGLRDYDGHSPAKGIIQEVAYAFVDLDGNFVQQFQSDGFNARLWELFMFAYLHEELFVIGDKTAFPDYECIKGATPIYIECVTVNPSPELDIDWIPSTPAQIEMLHQDYLPVKFGSPLFSKLQRKYWNEPHVKGNPLIFAIHDFHKDDSMVWSGTGLMTYLYGKRWKALFDSHGRLSTVAETITSHQWKGKNIPSGFFRQPEAGNVSAVLFSNSATVSKFNRMGKLAGFGRPDVRLLRVGTSYNHDPESYNQKVCK
;
A
#
# COMPACT_ATOMS: atom_id res chain seq x y z
N MET A 1 -10.72 3.70 -18.26
CA MET A 1 -11.72 3.78 -19.35
C MET A 1 -12.81 2.72 -19.21
N ALA A 2 -12.49 1.44 -18.95
CA ALA A 2 -13.52 0.39 -18.80
C ALA A 2 -14.60 0.70 -17.74
N ALA A 3 -14.22 1.17 -16.54
CA ALA A 3 -15.16 1.50 -15.45
C ALA A 3 -16.14 2.67 -15.77
N ILE A 4 -15.93 3.41 -16.86
CA ILE A 4 -16.84 4.46 -17.31
C ILE A 4 -17.88 3.89 -18.28
N LEU A 5 -17.51 2.89 -19.07
CA LEU A 5 -18.34 2.30 -20.12
C LEU A 5 -19.21 1.15 -19.58
N ALA A 6 -18.70 0.41 -18.59
CA ALA A 6 -19.43 -0.69 -18.00
C ALA A 6 -19.15 -0.82 -16.50
N THR A 7 -20.07 -1.47 -15.79
CA THR A 7 -19.93 -1.79 -14.36
C THR A 7 -19.97 -3.31 -14.17
N GLU A 8 -19.02 -3.85 -13.42
CA GLU A 8 -19.07 -5.25 -12.98
C GLU A 8 -20.23 -5.45 -12.00
N VAL A 9 -21.04 -6.48 -12.25
CA VAL A 9 -22.24 -6.79 -11.44
C VAL A 9 -22.09 -8.12 -10.70
N GLU A 10 -21.51 -9.12 -11.34
CA GLU A 10 -21.30 -10.47 -10.79
C GLU A 10 -19.98 -11.04 -11.29
N TRP A 11 -19.35 -11.89 -10.50
CA TRP A 11 -18.19 -12.69 -10.92
C TRP A 11 -18.35 -14.15 -10.53
N TYR A 12 -17.66 -15.01 -11.28
CA TYR A 12 -17.72 -16.47 -11.21
C TYR A 12 -16.33 -17.05 -11.44
N SER A 13 -16.11 -18.29 -11.03
CA SER A 13 -14.87 -19.02 -11.32
C SER A 13 -15.15 -20.50 -11.57
N ASP A 14 -14.18 -21.19 -12.16
CA ASP A 14 -14.09 -22.64 -12.02
C ASP A 14 -13.69 -23.03 -10.58
N ALA A 15 -13.80 -24.32 -10.25
CA ALA A 15 -13.55 -24.81 -8.89
C ALA A 15 -12.11 -24.60 -8.39
N ALA A 16 -11.16 -24.43 -9.32
CA ALA A 16 -9.75 -24.24 -9.03
C ALA A 16 -9.28 -22.78 -9.18
N GLU A 17 -10.20 -21.85 -9.51
CA GLU A 17 -9.91 -20.44 -9.76
C GLU A 17 -8.81 -20.21 -10.83
N ASN A 18 -8.73 -21.09 -11.83
CA ASN A 18 -7.86 -20.92 -12.99
C ASN A 18 -8.53 -20.06 -14.07
N VAL A 19 -9.86 -20.10 -14.12
CA VAL A 19 -10.68 -19.34 -15.06
C VAL A 19 -11.67 -18.52 -14.25
N LEU A 20 -11.63 -17.20 -14.45
CA LEU A 20 -12.57 -16.27 -13.87
C LEU A 20 -13.52 -15.74 -14.94
N GLY A 21 -14.72 -15.39 -14.52
CA GLY A 21 -15.73 -14.79 -15.37
C GLY A 21 -16.34 -13.58 -14.68
N ALA A 22 -16.57 -12.50 -15.40
CA ALA A 22 -17.27 -11.33 -14.87
C ALA A 22 -18.39 -10.90 -15.81
N ILE A 23 -19.56 -10.61 -15.24
CA ILE A 23 -20.70 -10.01 -15.94
C ILE A 23 -20.62 -8.50 -15.79
N LEU A 24 -20.75 -7.81 -16.91
CA LEU A 24 -20.67 -6.37 -17.02
C LEU A 24 -22.01 -5.83 -17.52
N ARG A 25 -22.46 -4.72 -16.93
CA ARG A 25 -23.55 -3.90 -17.46
C ARG A 25 -22.96 -2.79 -18.33
N ASP A 26 -23.26 -2.77 -19.63
CA ASP A 26 -22.88 -1.65 -20.49
C ASP A 26 -23.80 -0.45 -20.23
N HIS A 27 -23.23 0.75 -20.18
CA HIS A 27 -23.98 1.99 -19.99
C HIS A 27 -24.31 2.72 -21.30
N THR A 28 -23.77 2.25 -22.43
CA THR A 28 -23.92 2.87 -23.75
C THR A 28 -25.27 2.56 -24.36
N ASP A 29 -25.65 1.29 -24.36
CA ASP A 29 -26.91 0.76 -24.91
C ASP A 29 -27.69 -0.06 -23.87
N ASN A 30 -27.19 -0.14 -22.63
CA ASN A 30 -27.87 -0.78 -21.52
C ASN A 30 -28.13 -2.27 -21.80
N ASP A 31 -27.15 -2.95 -22.40
CA ASP A 31 -27.09 -4.40 -22.57
C ASP A 31 -26.20 -5.08 -21.50
N TRP A 32 -26.06 -6.40 -21.57
CA TRP A 32 -25.22 -7.20 -20.68
C TRP A 32 -24.11 -7.87 -21.47
N ASN A 33 -22.93 -7.92 -20.87
CA ASN A 33 -21.73 -8.52 -21.46
C ASN A 33 -21.08 -9.46 -20.45
N TYR A 34 -20.23 -10.38 -20.91
CA TYR A 34 -19.33 -11.09 -20.02
C TYR A 34 -17.91 -11.18 -20.56
N VAL A 35 -16.95 -11.24 -19.66
CA VAL A 35 -15.54 -11.53 -19.97
C VAL A 35 -15.09 -12.79 -19.25
N ILE A 36 -14.19 -13.52 -19.89
CA ILE A 36 -13.47 -14.66 -19.33
C ILE A 36 -12.01 -14.26 -19.18
N LEU A 37 -11.46 -14.49 -18.00
CA LEU A 37 -10.08 -14.22 -17.66
C LEU A 37 -9.37 -15.53 -17.32
N GLY A 38 -8.16 -15.71 -17.85
CA GLY A 38 -7.26 -16.81 -17.50
C GLY A 38 -5.86 -16.28 -17.21
N ARG A 39 -5.06 -17.04 -16.48
CA ARG A 39 -3.68 -16.63 -16.17
C ARG A 39 -2.80 -16.71 -17.40
N ASP A 40 -2.05 -15.65 -17.68
CA ASP A 40 -1.04 -15.64 -18.73
C ASP A 40 0.30 -16.25 -18.25
N GLU A 41 1.34 -16.19 -19.08
CA GLU A 41 2.69 -16.70 -18.78
C GLU A 41 3.37 -15.97 -17.60
N ARG A 42 2.88 -14.77 -17.23
CA ARG A 42 3.34 -13.99 -16.07
C ARG A 42 2.55 -14.31 -14.81
N GLY A 43 1.47 -15.09 -14.91
CA GLY A 43 0.56 -15.42 -13.82
C GLY A 43 -0.56 -14.40 -13.60
N VAL A 44 -0.71 -13.41 -14.48
CA VAL A 44 -1.73 -12.35 -14.36
C VAL A 44 -2.99 -12.79 -15.09
N PHE A 45 -4.17 -12.53 -14.52
CA PHE A 45 -5.43 -12.75 -15.21
C PHE A 45 -5.59 -11.78 -16.38
N ARG A 46 -5.75 -12.34 -17.57
CA ARG A 46 -5.90 -11.61 -18.84
C ARG A 46 -7.11 -12.14 -19.59
N TRP A 47 -7.67 -11.32 -20.46
CA TRP A 47 -8.81 -11.69 -21.29
C TRP A 47 -8.45 -12.88 -22.20
N ILE A 48 -9.26 -13.93 -22.15
CA ILE A 48 -9.11 -15.13 -23.00
C ILE A 48 -10.37 -15.42 -23.84
N GLY A 49 -11.43 -14.65 -23.61
CA GLY A 49 -12.70 -14.78 -24.29
C GLY A 49 -13.77 -13.93 -23.63
N GLY A 50 -14.92 -13.82 -24.27
CA GLY A 50 -16.05 -13.04 -23.80
C GLY A 50 -17.09 -12.94 -24.90
N ASP A 51 -18.25 -12.40 -24.55
CA ASP A 51 -19.32 -12.16 -25.50
C ASP A 51 -20.15 -10.95 -25.03
N VAL A 52 -20.88 -10.35 -25.97
CA VAL A 52 -21.52 -9.04 -25.76
C VAL A 52 -22.98 -9.02 -26.23
N SER A 53 -23.71 -7.97 -25.83
CA SER A 53 -25.06 -7.67 -26.31
C SER A 53 -26.12 -8.70 -25.96
N PHE A 54 -26.13 -9.12 -24.70
CA PHE A 54 -27.21 -9.90 -24.11
C PHE A 54 -28.33 -8.98 -23.59
N ASP A 55 -29.57 -9.30 -23.99
CA ASP A 55 -30.76 -8.54 -23.59
C ASP A 55 -31.08 -8.65 -22.08
N SER A 56 -30.55 -9.68 -21.40
CA SER A 56 -30.78 -9.91 -19.96
C SER A 56 -29.57 -10.50 -19.25
N ILE A 57 -29.48 -10.23 -17.95
CA ILE A 57 -28.42 -10.78 -17.09
C ILE A 57 -28.49 -12.30 -17.02
N GLU A 58 -29.70 -12.89 -17.06
CA GLU A 58 -29.89 -14.33 -17.05
C GLU A 58 -29.28 -15.00 -18.29
N SER A 59 -29.43 -14.36 -19.46
CA SER A 59 -28.86 -14.87 -20.72
C SER A 59 -27.34 -14.78 -20.70
N ALA A 60 -26.80 -13.63 -20.28
CA ALA A 60 -25.36 -13.45 -20.09
C ALA A 60 -24.78 -14.45 -19.09
N ARG A 61 -25.47 -14.68 -17.96
CA ARG A 61 -25.07 -15.64 -16.93
C ARG A 61 -25.05 -17.06 -17.46
N GLY A 62 -26.09 -17.49 -18.19
CA GLY A 62 -26.14 -18.81 -18.80
C GLY A 62 -24.99 -19.04 -19.80
N ALA A 63 -24.75 -18.07 -20.68
CA ALA A 63 -23.64 -18.12 -21.64
C ALA A 63 -22.27 -18.15 -20.94
N LEU A 64 -22.09 -17.32 -19.91
CA LEU A 64 -20.88 -17.27 -19.10
C LEU A 64 -20.56 -18.64 -18.47
N HIS A 65 -21.54 -19.28 -17.83
CA HIS A 65 -21.34 -20.59 -17.18
C HIS A 65 -20.91 -21.66 -18.19
N LEU A 66 -21.56 -21.71 -19.36
CA LEU A 66 -21.17 -22.62 -20.43
C LEU A 66 -19.73 -22.37 -20.89
N LYS A 67 -19.33 -21.11 -20.96
CA LYS A 67 -17.98 -20.74 -21.40
C LYS A 67 -16.90 -21.05 -20.36
N ILE A 68 -17.17 -20.82 -19.08
CA ILE A 68 -16.28 -21.24 -17.98
C ILE A 68 -16.12 -22.77 -18.01
N GLU A 69 -17.21 -23.52 -18.20
CA GLU A 69 -17.15 -24.99 -18.25
C GLU A 69 -16.34 -25.49 -19.46
N GLU A 70 -16.49 -24.85 -20.63
CA GLU A 70 -15.68 -25.14 -21.82
C GLU A 70 -14.17 -24.99 -21.52
N PHE A 71 -13.76 -23.87 -20.93
CA PHE A 71 -12.36 -23.64 -20.58
C PHE A 71 -11.87 -24.58 -19.48
N SER A 72 -12.69 -24.83 -18.46
CA SER A 72 -12.35 -25.74 -17.36
C SER A 72 -12.13 -27.17 -17.85
N ARG A 73 -12.94 -27.67 -18.79
CA ARG A 73 -12.78 -29.01 -19.39
C ARG A 73 -11.50 -29.19 -20.19
N ARG A 74 -10.90 -28.10 -20.71
CA ARG A 74 -9.60 -28.17 -21.38
C ARG A 74 -8.45 -28.46 -20.41
N GLY A 75 -8.60 -28.07 -19.14
CA GLY A 75 -7.60 -28.26 -18.10
C GLY A 75 -6.37 -27.36 -18.22
N ASP A 76 -6.42 -26.34 -19.10
CA ASP A 76 -5.35 -25.36 -19.25
C ASP A 76 -5.27 -24.48 -17.98
N VAL A 77 -4.06 -24.28 -17.45
CA VAL A 77 -3.80 -23.41 -16.29
C VAL A 77 -2.99 -22.17 -16.66
N VAL A 78 -2.54 -22.09 -17.91
CA VAL A 78 -1.83 -20.96 -18.50
C VAL A 78 -2.39 -20.72 -19.89
N TYR A 79 -2.72 -19.47 -20.19
CA TYR A 79 -3.31 -19.00 -21.43
C TYR A 79 -2.39 -17.95 -22.08
N PRO A 80 -1.44 -18.39 -22.93
CA PRO A 80 -0.44 -17.52 -23.52
C PRO A 80 -1.03 -16.35 -24.30
N GLN A 81 -0.50 -15.15 -24.09
CA GLN A 81 -0.89 -13.94 -24.83
C GLN A 81 0.09 -13.60 -25.96
N GLY A 82 1.27 -14.20 -25.96
CA GLY A 82 2.31 -13.94 -26.97
C GLY A 82 3.05 -12.61 -26.79
N ASP A 83 2.79 -11.89 -25.70
CA ASP A 83 3.39 -10.58 -25.37
C ASP A 83 4.27 -10.62 -24.10
N ALA A 84 4.59 -11.82 -23.61
CA ALA A 84 5.31 -12.01 -22.36
C ALA A 84 6.77 -11.53 -22.45
N ALA A 85 6.99 -10.26 -22.12
CA ALA A 85 8.32 -9.66 -22.06
C ALA A 85 9.12 -10.06 -20.79
N ARG A 86 8.47 -10.68 -19.80
CA ARG A 86 9.10 -11.10 -18.54
C ARG A 86 8.55 -12.43 -18.02
N LYS A 87 9.30 -13.03 -17.10
CA LYS A 87 8.88 -14.22 -16.35
C LYS A 87 7.89 -13.86 -15.24
N LYS A 88 7.18 -14.88 -14.75
CA LYS A 88 6.39 -14.83 -13.52
C LYS A 88 7.26 -14.39 -12.35
N ASN A 89 6.75 -13.43 -11.58
CA ASN A 89 7.45 -12.93 -10.39
C ASN A 89 7.19 -13.85 -9.20
N GLU A 90 8.03 -14.88 -9.06
CA GLU A 90 7.98 -15.83 -7.94
C GLU A 90 8.64 -15.23 -6.68
N ILE A 91 8.03 -14.17 -6.11
CA ILE A 91 8.63 -13.36 -5.04
C ILE A 91 9.05 -14.16 -3.79
N PHE A 92 8.41 -15.31 -3.54
CA PHE A 92 8.73 -16.21 -2.42
C PHE A 92 9.73 -17.32 -2.76
N ARG A 93 10.10 -17.49 -4.04
CA ARG A 93 11.17 -18.40 -4.43
C ARG A 93 12.50 -17.80 -3.99
N GLN A 94 13.20 -18.52 -3.12
CA GLN A 94 14.41 -18.01 -2.51
C GLN A 94 15.46 -17.63 -3.58
N ALA A 95 15.91 -16.37 -3.53
CA ALA A 95 16.83 -15.74 -4.45
C ALA A 95 18.14 -15.31 -3.76
N VAL A 96 18.22 -15.39 -2.43
CA VAL A 96 19.42 -15.08 -1.63
C VAL A 96 19.74 -16.22 -0.65
N PRO A 97 20.99 -16.35 -0.17
CA PRO A 97 21.36 -17.30 0.88
C PRO A 97 20.57 -17.09 2.18
N ASN A 98 20.41 -18.15 2.98
CA ASN A 98 19.61 -18.13 4.22
C ASN A 98 20.07 -17.05 5.21
N GLU A 99 21.38 -16.81 5.27
CA GLU A 99 22.03 -15.85 6.18
C GLU A 99 21.68 -14.39 5.83
N ARG A 100 21.22 -14.15 4.60
CA ARG A 100 20.79 -12.84 4.11
C ARG A 100 19.27 -12.65 4.16
N LEU A 101 18.51 -13.67 4.57
CA LEU A 101 17.05 -13.55 4.64
C LEU A 101 16.64 -12.64 5.77
N HIS A 102 15.77 -11.68 5.47
CA HIS A 102 15.19 -10.80 6.46
C HIS A 102 14.28 -11.60 7.41
N PRO A 103 14.37 -11.44 8.74
CA PRO A 103 13.56 -12.23 9.69
C PRO A 103 12.05 -12.13 9.45
N ILE A 104 11.55 -10.94 9.09
CA ILE A 104 10.12 -10.76 8.77
C ILE A 104 9.75 -11.47 7.46
N PHE A 105 10.65 -11.52 6.46
CA PHE A 105 10.40 -12.29 5.24
C PHE A 105 10.30 -13.79 5.54
N VAL A 106 11.20 -14.32 6.37
CA VAL A 106 11.14 -15.72 6.82
C VAL A 106 9.80 -16.01 7.51
N GLY A 107 9.39 -15.14 8.44
CA GLY A 107 8.09 -15.25 9.10
C GLY A 107 6.90 -15.15 8.12
N LEU A 108 6.96 -14.29 7.10
CA LEU A 108 5.93 -14.19 6.06
C LEU A 108 5.88 -15.46 5.18
N ARG A 109 7.03 -16.04 4.85
CA ARG A 109 7.16 -17.21 3.97
C ARG A 109 6.74 -18.51 4.67
N ASP A 110 7.13 -18.68 5.93
CA ASP A 110 7.16 -19.99 6.59
C ASP A 110 6.09 -20.15 7.69
N TYR A 111 5.58 -19.07 8.27
CA TYR A 111 4.54 -19.17 9.29
C TYR A 111 3.15 -19.36 8.65
N ASP A 112 2.50 -20.49 8.95
CA ASP A 112 1.16 -20.83 8.44
C ASP A 112 0.10 -19.75 8.72
N GLY A 113 0.21 -19.06 9.85
CA GLY A 113 -0.69 -17.98 10.22
C GLY A 113 -0.60 -16.76 9.28
N HIS A 114 0.47 -16.64 8.50
CA HIS A 114 0.64 -15.65 7.44
C HIS A 114 0.27 -16.17 6.04
N SER A 115 -0.27 -17.39 5.92
CA SER A 115 -0.66 -17.93 4.60
C SER A 115 -1.61 -17.01 3.80
N PRO A 116 -2.58 -16.28 4.40
CA PRO A 116 -3.35 -15.29 3.66
C PRO A 116 -2.50 -14.12 3.12
N ALA A 117 -1.59 -13.57 3.94
CA ALA A 117 -0.68 -12.51 3.51
C ALA A 117 0.23 -12.97 2.38
N LYS A 118 0.80 -14.17 2.49
CA LYS A 118 1.65 -14.79 1.48
C LYS A 118 0.90 -14.95 0.15
N GLY A 119 -0.34 -15.44 0.19
CA GLY A 119 -1.18 -15.62 -1.00
C GLY A 119 -1.43 -14.30 -1.74
N ILE A 120 -1.97 -13.29 -1.03
CA ILE A 120 -2.31 -12.01 -1.68
C ILE A 120 -1.06 -11.26 -2.15
N ILE A 121 0.05 -11.29 -1.39
CA ILE A 121 1.33 -10.67 -1.81
C ILE A 121 1.85 -11.35 -3.09
N GLN A 122 1.73 -12.67 -3.18
CA GLN A 122 2.14 -13.41 -4.38
C GLN A 122 1.31 -13.02 -5.60
N GLU A 123 0.00 -12.82 -5.45
CA GLU A 123 -0.87 -12.35 -6.53
C GLU A 123 -0.52 -10.94 -6.99
N VAL A 124 -0.34 -10.00 -6.06
CA VAL A 124 0.08 -8.63 -6.40
C VAL A 124 1.44 -8.64 -7.10
N ALA A 125 2.37 -9.48 -6.64
CA ALA A 125 3.70 -9.60 -7.22
C ALA A 125 3.67 -10.08 -8.69
N TYR A 126 2.71 -10.92 -9.09
CA TYR A 126 2.58 -11.35 -10.48
C TYR A 126 2.32 -10.17 -11.42
N ALA A 127 1.54 -9.17 -11.00
CA ALA A 127 1.28 -7.96 -11.76
C ALA A 127 2.45 -6.95 -11.66
N PHE A 128 3.16 -6.92 -10.53
CA PHE A 128 4.28 -6.02 -10.30
C PHE A 128 5.45 -6.24 -11.28
N VAL A 129 5.96 -5.15 -11.87
CA VAL A 129 7.06 -5.19 -12.84
C VAL A 129 8.39 -4.86 -12.14
N ASP A 130 9.31 -5.83 -12.11
CA ASP A 130 10.69 -5.66 -11.64
C ASP A 130 11.61 -5.33 -12.84
N LEU A 131 11.92 -4.06 -13.04
CA LEU A 131 12.78 -3.61 -14.16
C LEU A 131 14.26 -3.84 -13.89
N ASP A 132 14.71 -3.56 -12.66
CA ASP A 132 16.13 -3.65 -12.29
C ASP A 132 16.57 -5.08 -11.99
N GLY A 133 15.62 -6.02 -11.93
CA GLY A 133 15.83 -7.44 -11.67
C GLY A 133 16.30 -7.76 -10.25
N ASN A 134 16.25 -6.77 -9.35
CA ASN A 134 16.73 -6.89 -7.97
C ASN A 134 15.59 -6.89 -6.95
N PHE A 135 14.33 -6.68 -7.37
CA PHE A 135 13.21 -6.50 -6.45
C PHE A 135 13.03 -7.72 -5.55
N VAL A 136 13.06 -8.93 -6.14
CA VAL A 136 12.90 -10.19 -5.39
C VAL A 136 14.05 -10.35 -4.37
N GLN A 137 15.29 -10.10 -4.78
CA GLN A 137 16.44 -10.21 -3.87
C GLN A 137 16.31 -9.22 -2.71
N GLN A 138 15.96 -7.97 -3.00
CA GLN A 138 15.78 -6.93 -1.99
C GLN A 138 14.59 -7.22 -1.06
N PHE A 139 13.48 -7.70 -1.60
CA PHE A 139 12.31 -8.10 -0.81
C PHE A 139 12.66 -9.23 0.16
N GLN A 140 13.62 -10.10 -0.19
CA GLN A 140 14.02 -11.20 0.68
C GLN A 140 15.08 -10.81 1.71
N SER A 141 15.82 -9.72 1.52
CA SER A 141 16.94 -9.28 2.37
C SER A 141 16.70 -7.89 2.98
N ASP A 142 17.75 -7.07 3.09
CA ASP A 142 17.74 -5.74 3.75
C ASP A 142 16.73 -4.73 3.17
N GLY A 143 16.19 -4.99 1.97
CA GLY A 143 15.19 -4.14 1.32
C GLY A 143 13.73 -4.48 1.68
N PHE A 144 13.47 -5.49 2.52
CA PHE A 144 12.13 -6.03 2.78
C PHE A 144 11.07 -4.94 3.03
N ASN A 145 11.32 -4.04 3.98
CA ASN A 145 10.35 -2.99 4.34
C ASN A 145 10.08 -2.00 3.18
N ALA A 146 11.13 -1.58 2.46
CA ALA A 146 10.98 -0.68 1.32
C ALA A 146 10.21 -1.35 0.17
N ARG A 147 10.53 -2.61 -0.15
CA ARG A 147 9.86 -3.36 -1.21
C ARG A 147 8.42 -3.73 -0.84
N LEU A 148 8.14 -3.99 0.44
CA LEU A 148 6.78 -4.19 0.92
C LEU A 148 5.95 -2.89 0.80
N TRP A 149 6.57 -1.73 1.09
CA TRP A 149 5.90 -0.44 0.94
C TRP A 149 5.57 -0.12 -0.52
N GLU A 150 6.51 -0.35 -1.43
CA GLU A 150 6.25 -0.25 -2.87
C GLU A 150 5.13 -1.20 -3.30
N LEU A 151 5.18 -2.48 -2.92
CA LEU A 151 4.11 -3.42 -3.29
C LEU A 151 2.74 -2.99 -2.75
N PHE A 152 2.67 -2.42 -1.54
CA PHE A 152 1.45 -1.84 -0.99
C PHE A 152 0.97 -0.63 -1.81
N MET A 153 1.88 0.27 -2.19
CA MET A 153 1.55 1.43 -3.02
C MET A 153 1.08 1.02 -4.40
N PHE A 154 1.70 0.02 -5.01
CA PHE A 154 1.24 -0.56 -6.28
C PHE A 154 -0.20 -1.07 -6.18
N ALA A 155 -0.52 -1.86 -5.15
CA ALA A 155 -1.88 -2.32 -4.92
C ALA A 155 -2.85 -1.16 -4.71
N TYR A 156 -2.51 -0.19 -3.85
CA TYR A 156 -3.33 0.99 -3.60
C TYR A 156 -3.60 1.82 -4.86
N LEU A 157 -2.58 2.05 -5.69
CA LEU A 157 -2.72 2.81 -6.93
C LEU A 157 -3.65 2.10 -7.92
N HIS A 158 -3.56 0.77 -8.03
CA HIS A 158 -4.48 0.01 -8.86
C HIS A 158 -5.92 0.05 -8.35
N GLU A 159 -6.13 -0.14 -7.04
CA GLU A 159 -7.46 -0.05 -6.40
C GLU A 159 -8.09 1.34 -6.59
N GLU A 160 -7.27 2.39 -6.47
CA GLU A 160 -7.69 3.76 -6.71
C GLU A 160 -7.70 4.12 -8.21
N LEU A 161 -7.67 3.15 -9.13
CA LEU A 161 -7.80 3.34 -10.57
C LEU A 161 -6.80 4.34 -11.17
N PHE A 162 -5.58 4.39 -10.64
CA PHE A 162 -4.46 5.05 -11.30
C PHE A 162 -3.95 4.17 -12.44
N VAL A 163 -3.60 4.78 -13.56
CA VAL A 163 -2.87 4.10 -14.62
C VAL A 163 -1.39 4.24 -14.30
N ILE A 164 -0.74 3.15 -13.93
CA ILE A 164 0.70 3.13 -13.68
C ILE A 164 1.41 3.06 -15.04
N GLY A 165 2.28 4.03 -15.32
CA GLY A 165 3.07 4.09 -16.54
C GLY A 165 4.23 3.09 -16.52
N ASP A 166 5.07 3.15 -17.55
CA ASP A 166 6.34 2.44 -17.53
C ASP A 166 7.23 3.02 -16.43
N LYS A 167 7.79 2.16 -15.57
CA LYS A 167 8.60 2.61 -14.44
C LYS A 167 9.88 3.28 -14.97
N THR A 168 10.05 4.57 -14.67
CA THR A 168 11.30 5.30 -14.83
C THR A 168 12.24 4.98 -13.65
N ALA A 169 13.52 5.36 -13.74
CA ALA A 169 14.48 5.06 -12.66
C ALA A 169 14.12 5.74 -11.31
N PHE A 170 13.40 6.87 -11.37
CA PHE A 170 12.90 7.62 -10.23
C PHE A 170 11.89 8.68 -10.71
N PRO A 171 10.96 9.13 -9.87
CA PRO A 171 10.54 8.53 -8.59
C PRO A 171 10.00 7.10 -8.74
N ASP A 172 9.77 6.40 -7.63
CA ASP A 172 9.37 4.98 -7.65
C ASP A 172 8.12 4.67 -8.51
N TYR A 173 7.19 5.62 -8.64
CA TYR A 173 6.02 5.53 -9.52
C TYR A 173 5.86 6.75 -10.42
N GLU A 174 5.55 6.47 -11.67
CA GLU A 174 4.87 7.37 -12.60
C GLU A 174 3.45 6.84 -12.80
N CYS A 175 2.44 7.68 -12.54
CA CYS A 175 1.06 7.30 -12.71
C CYS A 175 0.20 8.43 -13.28
N ILE A 176 -0.94 8.08 -13.83
CA ILE A 176 -1.91 9.01 -14.40
C ILE A 176 -3.25 8.80 -13.69
N LYS A 177 -3.83 9.90 -13.21
CA LYS A 177 -5.21 9.95 -12.69
C LYS A 177 -6.01 10.95 -13.51
N GLY A 178 -7.01 10.47 -14.24
CA GLY A 178 -7.72 11.30 -15.21
C GLY A 178 -6.77 11.78 -16.31
N ALA A 179 -6.52 13.08 -16.38
CA ALA A 179 -5.58 13.70 -17.32
C ALA A 179 -4.30 14.22 -16.66
N THR A 180 -4.08 13.91 -15.38
CA THR A 180 -2.96 14.46 -14.60
C THR A 180 -1.89 13.39 -14.37
N PRO A 181 -0.67 13.59 -14.90
CA PRO A 181 0.51 12.81 -14.51
C PRO A 181 0.88 13.12 -13.06
N ILE A 182 1.23 12.11 -12.29
CA ILE A 182 1.59 12.20 -10.87
C ILE A 182 2.82 11.31 -10.66
N TYR A 183 3.80 11.84 -9.94
CA TYR A 183 5.02 11.12 -9.59
C TYR A 183 5.07 10.87 -8.09
N ILE A 184 5.41 9.66 -7.68
CA ILE A 184 5.39 9.25 -6.28
C ILE A 184 6.71 8.60 -5.91
N GLU A 185 7.38 9.17 -4.91
CA GLU A 185 8.54 8.58 -4.27
C GLU A 185 8.12 7.85 -2.99
N CYS A 186 8.49 6.57 -2.87
CA CYS A 186 8.30 5.79 -1.66
C CYS A 186 9.42 6.06 -0.65
N VAL A 187 9.01 6.35 0.59
CA VAL A 187 9.88 6.72 1.69
C VAL A 187 9.57 5.82 2.87
N THR A 188 10.62 5.26 3.49
CA THR A 188 10.49 4.47 4.70
C THR A 188 11.25 5.11 5.85
N VAL A 189 10.62 5.12 7.03
CA VAL A 189 11.32 5.39 8.29
C VAL A 189 11.87 4.06 8.78
N ASN A 190 13.19 3.91 8.76
CA ASN A 190 13.87 2.66 9.12
C ASN A 190 14.52 2.76 10.51
N PRO A 191 14.92 1.62 11.11
CA PRO A 191 15.77 1.63 12.30
C PRO A 191 17.04 2.46 12.09
N SER A 192 17.47 3.16 13.12
CA SER A 192 18.69 3.99 13.15
C SER A 192 19.30 3.85 14.56
N PRO A 193 20.22 2.89 14.77
CA PRO A 193 20.71 2.51 16.10
C PRO A 193 21.17 3.69 16.97
N GLU A 194 21.75 4.72 16.35
CA GLU A 194 22.24 5.92 17.00
C GLU A 194 21.12 6.85 17.53
N LEU A 195 19.93 6.78 16.93
CA LEU A 195 18.75 7.58 17.34
C LEU A 195 17.73 6.77 18.12
N ASP A 196 17.67 5.45 17.91
CA ASP A 196 16.56 4.63 18.39
C ASP A 196 16.49 4.49 19.90
N ILE A 197 15.26 4.31 20.38
CA ILE A 197 14.97 3.90 21.75
C ILE A 197 15.09 2.38 21.87
N ASP A 198 15.44 1.90 23.06
CA ASP A 198 15.62 0.48 23.39
C ASP A 198 14.35 -0.18 23.95
N TRP A 199 13.30 0.61 24.24
CA TRP A 199 11.99 0.14 24.73
C TRP A 199 10.86 0.48 23.75
N ILE A 200 9.69 -0.15 23.94
CA ILE A 200 8.45 0.13 23.19
C ILE A 200 7.51 0.93 24.10
N PRO A 201 6.95 2.06 23.65
CA PRO A 201 6.05 2.83 24.49
C PRO A 201 4.74 2.11 24.77
N SER A 202 4.37 2.10 26.05
CA SER A 202 3.19 1.40 26.57
C SER A 202 2.20 2.32 27.28
N THR A 203 2.59 3.57 27.54
CA THR A 203 1.73 4.57 28.18
C THR A 203 1.54 5.82 27.32
N PRO A 204 0.39 6.51 27.43
CA PRO A 204 0.19 7.78 26.73
C PRO A 204 1.29 8.82 27.01
N ALA A 205 1.78 8.91 28.25
CA ALA A 205 2.84 9.84 28.63
C ALA A 205 4.18 9.54 27.92
N GLN A 206 4.50 8.25 27.77
CA GLN A 206 5.67 7.83 27.00
C GLN A 206 5.53 8.18 25.52
N ILE A 207 4.37 7.91 24.92
CA ILE A 207 4.09 8.25 23.52
C ILE A 207 4.21 9.77 23.29
N GLU A 208 3.60 10.57 24.17
CA GLU A 208 3.65 12.03 24.09
C GLU A 208 5.11 12.54 24.18
N MET A 209 5.93 11.98 25.08
CA MET A 209 7.36 12.31 25.16
C MET A 209 8.08 12.05 23.83
N LEU A 210 7.78 10.93 23.15
CA LEU A 210 8.39 10.59 21.86
C LEU A 210 7.88 11.49 20.72
N HIS A 211 6.65 12.00 20.79
CA HIS A 211 6.11 12.99 19.85
C HIS A 211 6.80 14.36 19.96
N GLN A 212 7.56 14.61 21.04
CA GLN A 212 8.22 15.90 21.23
C GLN A 212 9.33 16.13 20.19
N ASP A 213 10.26 15.20 20.09
CA ASP A 213 11.44 15.37 19.23
C ASP A 213 11.87 14.09 18.53
N TYR A 214 11.78 12.93 19.19
CA TYR A 214 12.21 11.65 18.63
C TYR A 214 11.50 11.33 17.30
N LEU A 215 10.17 11.28 17.33
CA LEU A 215 9.38 10.89 16.16
C LEU A 215 9.46 11.92 15.02
N PRO A 216 9.35 13.25 15.29
CA PRO A 216 9.65 14.25 14.28
C PRO A 216 11.04 14.07 13.64
N VAL A 217 12.08 13.76 14.43
CA VAL A 217 13.43 13.49 13.91
C VAL A 217 13.46 12.24 13.02
N LYS A 218 12.79 11.16 13.45
CA LYS A 218 12.70 9.90 12.68
C LYS A 218 12.00 10.08 11.34
N PHE A 219 10.85 10.75 11.30
CA PHE A 219 10.13 11.04 10.04
C PHE A 219 10.82 12.10 9.18
N GLY A 220 11.35 13.15 9.81
CA GLY A 220 11.88 14.30 9.08
C GLY A 220 13.18 14.02 8.36
N SER A 221 14.03 13.15 8.92
CA SER A 221 15.30 12.76 8.33
C SER A 221 15.17 12.18 6.90
N PRO A 222 14.39 11.10 6.66
CA PRO A 222 14.24 10.54 5.33
C PRO A 222 13.50 11.48 4.37
N LEU A 223 12.48 12.23 4.83
CA LEU A 223 11.80 13.22 3.99
C LEU A 223 12.75 14.32 3.51
N PHE A 224 13.60 14.82 4.41
CA PHE A 224 14.62 15.81 4.05
C PHE A 224 15.63 15.24 3.05
N SER A 225 16.12 14.03 3.28
CA SER A 225 17.03 13.35 2.34
C SER A 225 16.40 13.19 0.95
N LYS A 226 15.11 12.86 0.87
CA LYS A 226 14.39 12.76 -0.41
C LYS A 226 14.17 14.12 -1.06
N LEU A 227 13.89 15.17 -0.28
CA LEU A 227 13.82 16.54 -0.81
C LEU A 227 15.13 16.97 -1.49
N GLN A 228 16.28 16.57 -0.94
CA GLN A 228 17.59 16.88 -1.54
C GLN A 228 17.86 16.19 -2.88
N ARG A 229 17.06 15.18 -3.26
CA ARG A 229 17.17 14.53 -4.57
C ARG A 229 16.67 15.42 -5.71
N LYS A 230 15.83 16.41 -5.41
CA LYS A 230 15.31 17.39 -6.38
C LYS A 230 14.74 16.75 -7.64
N TYR A 231 13.93 15.69 -7.47
CA TYR A 231 13.33 14.95 -8.60
C TYR A 231 12.55 15.83 -9.59
N TRP A 232 12.05 17.00 -9.16
CA TRP A 232 11.40 17.99 -10.04
C TRP A 232 12.32 18.59 -11.11
N ASN A 233 13.64 18.41 -11.02
CA ASN A 233 14.58 18.80 -12.07
C ASN A 233 14.64 17.80 -13.23
N GLU A 234 14.10 16.60 -13.03
CA GLU A 234 14.10 15.54 -14.03
C GLU A 234 13.12 15.88 -15.16
N PRO A 235 13.50 15.69 -16.43
CA PRO A 235 12.69 16.13 -17.57
C PRO A 235 11.25 15.61 -17.57
N HIS A 236 11.03 14.38 -17.12
CA HIS A 236 9.69 13.76 -17.06
C HIS A 236 8.86 14.24 -15.87
N VAL A 237 9.50 14.55 -14.73
CA VAL A 237 8.82 15.02 -13.51
C VAL A 237 8.47 16.51 -13.57
N LYS A 238 9.30 17.30 -14.24
CA LYS A 238 9.21 18.77 -14.25
C LYS A 238 7.81 19.27 -14.63
N GLY A 239 7.23 20.10 -13.76
CA GLY A 239 5.91 20.70 -13.97
C GLY A 239 4.72 19.82 -13.58
N ASN A 240 4.97 18.59 -13.13
CA ASN A 240 3.94 17.65 -12.67
C ASN A 240 3.94 17.51 -11.14
N PRO A 241 2.78 17.15 -10.53
CA PRO A 241 2.70 16.83 -9.12
C PRO A 241 3.70 15.75 -8.67
N LEU A 242 4.43 16.05 -7.59
CA LEU A 242 5.36 15.13 -6.93
C LEU A 242 4.89 14.84 -5.50
N ILE A 243 4.77 13.57 -5.15
CA ILE A 243 4.29 13.10 -3.84
C ILE A 243 5.39 12.29 -3.16
N PHE A 244 5.62 12.55 -1.87
CA PHE A 244 6.39 11.63 -1.02
C PHE A 244 5.43 10.74 -0.23
N ALA A 245 5.40 9.46 -0.56
CA ALA A 245 4.60 8.45 0.13
C ALA A 245 5.43 7.82 1.25
N ILE A 246 5.10 8.10 2.51
CA ILE A 246 5.89 7.69 3.68
C ILE A 246 5.18 6.65 4.53
N HIS A 247 5.92 5.61 4.91
CA HIS A 247 5.51 4.59 5.88
C HIS A 247 6.62 4.38 6.93
N ASP A 248 6.21 3.99 8.14
CA ASP A 248 7.08 3.79 9.27
C ASP A 248 7.33 2.31 9.59
N PHE A 249 8.60 1.92 9.66
CA PHE A 249 9.07 0.58 10.03
C PHE A 249 10.19 0.62 11.09
N HIS A 250 10.35 1.74 11.80
CA HIS A 250 11.57 1.96 12.60
C HIS A 250 11.64 1.14 13.88
N LYS A 251 10.50 0.72 14.42
CA LYS A 251 10.39 0.01 15.69
C LYS A 251 9.15 -0.88 15.67
N ASP A 252 9.16 -1.92 16.49
CA ASP A 252 8.00 -2.79 16.69
C ASP A 252 6.76 -1.97 17.03
N ASP A 253 5.67 -2.28 16.33
CA ASP A 253 4.37 -1.63 16.44
C ASP A 253 4.39 -0.10 16.26
N SER A 254 5.44 0.50 15.71
CA SER A 254 5.56 1.96 15.62
C SER A 254 4.39 2.62 14.89
N MET A 255 3.83 1.93 13.91
CA MET A 255 2.63 2.28 13.15
C MET A 255 1.39 2.62 14.01
N VAL A 256 1.31 2.17 15.27
CA VAL A 256 0.18 2.47 16.15
C VAL A 256 0.38 3.70 17.04
N TRP A 257 1.62 4.20 17.17
CA TRP A 257 1.95 5.29 18.09
C TRP A 257 2.78 6.41 17.48
N SER A 258 3.32 6.26 16.27
CA SER A 258 4.29 7.22 15.70
C SER A 258 3.67 8.39 14.92
N GLY A 259 2.48 8.22 14.35
CA GLY A 259 1.92 9.09 13.31
C GLY A 259 1.80 10.58 13.66
N THR A 260 1.49 10.94 14.90
CA THR A 260 1.39 12.36 15.32
C THR A 260 2.73 13.11 15.19
N GLY A 261 3.86 12.40 15.34
CA GLY A 261 5.19 12.98 15.16
C GLY A 261 5.42 13.48 13.73
N LEU A 262 4.92 12.75 12.72
CA LEU A 262 4.94 13.20 11.32
C LEU A 262 4.17 14.52 11.16
N MET A 263 2.95 14.61 11.71
CA MET A 263 2.13 15.82 11.59
C MET A 263 2.81 17.03 12.24
N THR A 264 3.43 16.83 13.40
CA THR A 264 4.21 17.89 14.07
C THR A 264 5.36 18.36 13.19
N TYR A 265 6.12 17.43 12.59
CA TYR A 265 7.21 17.76 11.69
C TYR A 265 6.73 18.48 10.41
N LEU A 266 5.67 18.00 9.77
CA LEU A 266 5.19 18.54 8.50
C LEU A 266 4.73 20.00 8.62
N TYR A 267 3.99 20.30 9.70
CA TYR A 267 3.38 21.61 9.89
C TYR A 267 4.14 22.51 10.87
N GLY A 268 5.11 21.99 11.62
CA GLY A 268 5.80 22.74 12.67
C GLY A 268 4.85 23.29 13.72
N LYS A 269 3.84 22.50 14.08
CA LYS A 269 2.82 22.84 15.06
C LYS A 269 2.51 21.65 15.95
N ARG A 270 2.33 21.90 17.23
CA ARG A 270 1.81 20.94 18.21
C ARG A 270 0.60 21.53 18.91
N TRP A 271 -0.42 20.69 19.16
CA TRP A 271 -1.62 21.12 19.88
C TRP A 271 -1.55 20.64 21.32
N LYS A 272 -1.72 21.56 22.27
CA LYS A 272 -1.84 21.25 23.70
C LYS A 272 -3.30 21.35 24.13
N ALA A 273 -3.79 20.32 24.78
CA ALA A 273 -5.07 20.36 25.46
C ALA A 273 -4.91 21.04 26.83
N LEU A 274 -5.80 21.99 27.10
CA LEU A 274 -5.94 22.68 28.37
C LEU A 274 -7.37 22.47 28.86
N PHE A 275 -7.51 22.08 30.12
CA PHE A 275 -8.81 21.92 30.76
C PHE A 275 -9.02 23.05 31.76
N ASP A 276 -10.18 23.70 31.71
CA ASP A 276 -10.54 24.68 32.72
C ASP A 276 -11.04 24.02 34.02
N SER A 277 -11.35 24.84 35.04
CA SER A 277 -11.85 24.35 36.33
C SER A 277 -13.20 23.61 36.26
N HIS A 278 -13.89 23.67 35.12
CA HIS A 278 -15.16 22.98 34.86
C HIS A 278 -14.96 21.74 33.95
N GLY A 279 -13.71 21.39 33.64
CA GLY A 279 -13.37 20.24 32.79
C GLY A 279 -13.60 20.46 31.30
N ARG A 280 -13.84 21.71 30.84
CA ARG A 280 -14.02 22.00 29.41
C ARG A 280 -12.70 22.02 28.68
N LEU A 281 -12.66 21.41 27.51
CA LEU A 281 -11.46 21.32 26.67
C LEU A 281 -11.23 22.64 25.90
N SER A 282 -9.99 23.10 25.89
CA SER A 282 -9.50 24.14 24.99
C SER A 282 -8.15 23.71 24.39
N THR A 283 -7.88 24.11 23.14
CA THR A 283 -6.65 23.71 22.44
C THR A 283 -5.81 24.92 22.08
N VAL A 284 -4.51 24.88 22.40
CA VAL A 284 -3.54 25.92 22.00
C VAL A 284 -2.54 25.33 21.02
N ALA A 285 -2.33 26.01 19.89
CA ALA A 285 -1.29 25.66 18.93
C ALA A 285 0.05 26.27 19.34
N GLU A 286 1.04 25.43 19.60
CA GLU A 286 2.44 25.80 19.79
C GLU A 286 3.18 25.70 18.45
N THR A 287 3.88 26.77 18.08
CA THR A 287 4.76 26.75 16.89
C THR A 287 6.10 26.12 17.25
N ILE A 288 6.53 25.14 16.46
CA ILE A 288 7.81 24.46 16.60
C ILE A 288 8.69 24.80 15.39
N THR A 289 9.92 25.23 15.63
CA THR A 289 10.87 25.63 14.59
C THR A 289 11.98 24.61 14.34
N SER A 290 12.29 23.78 15.34
CA SER A 290 13.31 22.73 15.24
C SER A 290 13.00 21.57 16.18
N HIS A 291 13.60 20.41 15.90
CA HIS A 291 13.54 19.23 16.75
C HIS A 291 14.93 18.73 17.09
N GLN A 292 15.15 18.36 18.35
CA GLN A 292 16.45 17.89 18.83
C GLN A 292 16.36 16.54 19.54
N TRP A 293 17.07 15.54 19.03
CA TRP A 293 17.12 14.21 19.62
C TRP A 293 18.50 13.58 19.49
N LYS A 294 19.07 13.11 20.62
CA LYS A 294 20.38 12.44 20.68
C LYS A 294 21.47 13.13 19.83
N GLY A 295 21.58 14.45 19.95
CA GLY A 295 22.58 15.27 19.23
C GLY A 295 22.21 15.62 17.79
N LYS A 296 21.19 15.00 17.19
CA LYS A 296 20.65 15.39 15.89
C LYS A 296 19.68 16.55 16.05
N ASN A 297 19.82 17.56 15.20
CA ASN A 297 18.93 18.71 15.11
C ASN A 297 18.39 18.84 13.69
N ILE A 298 17.08 18.98 13.53
CA ILE A 298 16.43 19.21 12.23
C ILE A 298 15.45 20.39 12.30
N PRO A 299 15.27 21.16 11.20
CA PRO A 299 14.21 22.16 11.14
C PRO A 299 12.83 21.50 11.15
N SER A 300 11.84 22.15 11.75
CA SER A 300 10.43 21.72 11.71
C SER A 300 9.65 22.51 10.66
N GLY A 301 8.46 22.02 10.31
CA GLY A 301 7.59 22.61 9.30
C GLY A 301 8.07 22.34 7.88
N PHE A 302 8.16 21.06 7.50
CA PHE A 302 8.59 20.61 6.16
C PHE A 302 8.03 21.46 5.03
N PHE A 303 6.72 21.72 5.01
CA PHE A 303 6.06 22.46 3.92
C PHE A 303 6.48 23.94 3.82
N ARG A 304 7.17 24.48 4.82
CA ARG A 304 7.74 25.83 4.81
C ARG A 304 9.25 25.85 4.56
N GLN A 305 9.89 24.70 4.43
CA GLN A 305 11.31 24.63 4.15
C GLN A 305 11.60 25.04 2.70
N PRO A 306 12.80 25.56 2.40
CA PRO A 306 13.23 25.83 1.03
C PRO A 306 13.04 24.60 0.14
N GLU A 307 12.65 24.82 -1.12
CA GLU A 307 12.37 23.78 -2.12
C GLU A 307 11.17 22.85 -1.85
N ALA A 308 10.59 22.85 -0.64
CA ALA A 308 9.44 21.98 -0.32
C ALA A 308 8.20 22.30 -1.17
N GLY A 309 8.10 23.52 -1.73
CA GLY A 309 7.05 23.90 -2.69
C GLY A 309 7.05 23.09 -3.98
N ASN A 310 8.11 22.34 -4.28
CA ASN A 310 8.16 21.40 -5.40
C ASN A 310 7.56 20.02 -5.08
N VAL A 311 7.18 19.77 -3.81
CA VAL A 311 6.51 18.54 -3.38
C VAL A 311 5.05 18.86 -3.09
N SER A 312 4.15 18.34 -3.92
CA SER A 312 2.72 18.63 -3.88
C SER A 312 2.02 18.05 -2.65
N ALA A 313 2.46 16.89 -2.15
CA ALA A 313 1.88 16.26 -0.98
C ALA A 313 2.85 15.28 -0.29
N VAL A 314 2.57 15.02 0.99
CA VAL A 314 3.09 13.86 1.71
C VAL A 314 1.92 12.91 1.96
N LEU A 315 1.99 11.72 1.36
CA LEU A 315 0.99 10.66 1.56
C LEU A 315 1.47 9.75 2.68
N PHE A 316 0.65 9.54 3.70
CA PHE A 316 0.99 8.71 4.85
C PHE A 316 0.05 7.52 4.96
N SER A 317 0.63 6.36 5.26
CA SER A 317 -0.11 5.18 5.70
C SER A 317 0.63 4.54 6.86
N ASN A 318 -0.12 4.01 7.83
CA ASN A 318 0.42 3.13 8.86
C ASN A 318 0.10 1.65 8.58
N SER A 319 -0.46 1.35 7.40
CA SER A 319 -1.11 0.07 7.11
C SER A 319 -0.31 -0.85 6.19
N ALA A 320 0.85 -0.48 5.66
CA ALA A 320 1.67 -1.38 4.84
C ALA A 320 2.44 -2.41 5.69
N THR A 321 1.70 -3.34 6.32
CA THR A 321 2.25 -4.35 7.23
C THR A 321 1.84 -5.75 6.79
N VAL A 322 2.62 -6.76 7.19
CA VAL A 322 2.22 -8.17 6.99
C VAL A 322 0.84 -8.43 7.58
N SER A 323 0.53 -7.89 8.76
CA SER A 323 -0.78 -8.03 9.40
C SER A 323 -1.93 -7.45 8.56
N LYS A 324 -1.73 -6.32 7.87
CA LYS A 324 -2.72 -5.77 6.95
C LYS A 324 -2.92 -6.68 5.75
N PHE A 325 -1.84 -7.12 5.10
CA PHE A 325 -1.93 -8.09 4.00
C PHE A 325 -2.59 -9.38 4.46
N ASN A 326 -2.36 -9.82 5.70
CA ASN A 326 -2.98 -11.01 6.25
C ASN A 326 -4.48 -10.86 6.39
N ARG A 327 -4.94 -9.70 6.90
CA ARG A 327 -6.37 -9.40 6.99
C ARG A 327 -7.01 -9.29 5.60
N MET A 328 -6.37 -8.60 4.66
CA MET A 328 -6.89 -8.43 3.30
C MET A 328 -6.96 -9.77 2.58
N GLY A 329 -5.88 -10.56 2.64
CA GLY A 329 -5.83 -11.90 2.09
C GLY A 329 -6.92 -12.80 2.66
N LYS A 330 -7.12 -12.80 3.98
CA LYS A 330 -8.16 -13.63 4.61
C LYS A 330 -9.56 -13.23 4.16
N LEU A 331 -9.83 -11.92 4.03
CA LEU A 331 -11.12 -11.42 3.55
C LEU A 331 -11.35 -11.78 2.08
N ALA A 332 -10.29 -11.84 1.27
CA ALA A 332 -10.32 -12.23 -0.12
C ALA A 332 -10.20 -13.75 -0.35
N GLY A 333 -10.29 -14.58 0.71
CA GLY A 333 -10.28 -16.04 0.59
C GLY A 333 -8.89 -16.68 0.50
N PHE A 334 -7.80 -15.91 0.53
CA PHE A 334 -6.44 -16.46 0.49
C PHE A 334 -6.03 -17.18 1.76
N GLY A 335 -5.08 -18.11 1.59
CA GLY A 335 -4.43 -18.83 2.67
C GLY A 335 -5.27 -19.99 3.19
N ARG A 336 -4.85 -20.55 4.33
CA ARG A 336 -5.51 -21.75 4.86
C ARG A 336 -6.87 -21.39 5.50
N PRO A 337 -7.89 -22.27 5.36
CA PRO A 337 -9.22 -22.01 5.92
C PRO A 337 -9.22 -21.96 7.45
N ASP A 338 -8.29 -22.67 8.11
CA ASP A 338 -8.14 -22.78 9.56
C ASP A 338 -7.48 -21.57 10.24
N VAL A 339 -6.89 -20.64 9.48
CA VAL A 339 -6.32 -19.40 10.02
C VAL A 339 -7.42 -18.49 10.56
N ARG A 340 -7.30 -18.12 11.83
CA ARG A 340 -8.17 -17.14 12.52
C ARG A 340 -7.36 -15.90 12.88
N LEU A 341 -7.93 -14.72 12.60
CA LEU A 341 -7.32 -13.44 12.90
C LEU A 341 -8.11 -12.72 13.99
N LEU A 342 -7.41 -12.22 15.01
CA LEU A 342 -7.98 -11.35 16.04
C LEU A 342 -7.52 -9.92 15.76
N ARG A 343 -8.46 -8.98 15.76
CA ARG A 343 -8.18 -7.55 15.64
C ARG A 343 -8.83 -6.83 16.80
N VAL A 344 -8.02 -6.08 17.52
CA VAL A 344 -8.45 -5.17 18.58
C VAL A 344 -7.97 -3.77 18.22
N GLY A 345 -8.72 -2.75 18.61
CA GLY A 345 -8.31 -1.37 18.36
C GLY A 345 -9.23 -0.38 19.03
N THR A 346 -9.06 0.87 18.62
CA THR A 346 -9.87 2.00 19.08
C THR A 346 -10.58 2.63 17.88
N SER A 347 -11.68 3.33 18.15
CA SER A 347 -12.32 4.21 17.17
C SER A 347 -12.18 5.66 17.63
N TYR A 348 -12.30 6.57 16.67
CA TYR A 348 -12.49 7.97 16.97
C TYR A 348 -13.71 8.16 17.88
N ASN A 349 -13.58 9.01 18.89
CA ASN A 349 -14.73 9.43 19.69
C ASN A 349 -15.29 10.72 19.08
N HIS A 350 -16.51 10.65 18.55
CA HIS A 350 -17.17 11.78 17.90
C HIS A 350 -17.72 12.83 18.89
N ASP A 351 -17.64 12.57 20.20
CA ASP A 351 -17.93 13.58 21.21
C ASP A 351 -16.90 14.72 21.13
N PRO A 352 -17.33 15.98 20.84
CA PRO A 352 -16.41 17.11 20.70
C PRO A 352 -15.67 17.46 21.99
N GLU A 353 -16.15 17.01 23.15
CA GLU A 353 -15.49 17.17 24.45
C GLU A 353 -14.57 15.98 24.80
N SER A 354 -14.50 14.95 23.94
CA SER A 354 -13.69 13.78 24.22
C SER A 354 -12.21 14.00 23.87
N TYR A 355 -11.37 13.85 24.88
CA TYR A 355 -9.91 13.83 24.72
C TYR A 355 -9.34 12.43 24.43
N ASN A 356 -10.12 11.37 24.63
CA ASN A 356 -9.69 9.98 24.46
C ASN A 356 -10.36 9.29 23.27
N GLN A 357 -9.68 8.30 22.71
CA GLN A 357 -10.28 7.39 21.73
C GLN A 357 -11.27 6.44 22.43
N LYS A 358 -12.28 5.97 21.70
CA LYS A 358 -13.20 4.95 22.19
C LYS A 358 -12.58 3.57 22.00
N VAL A 359 -12.56 2.73 23.04
CA VAL A 359 -12.08 1.34 22.91
C VAL A 359 -13.11 0.52 22.14
N CYS A 360 -12.69 -0.11 21.05
CA CYS A 360 -13.51 -1.07 20.31
C CYS A 360 -13.14 -2.47 20.78
N LYS A 361 -14.12 -3.17 21.36
CA LYS A 361 -13.97 -4.59 21.68
C LYS A 361 -14.09 -5.45 20.43
#